data_AF-A0A7J4F8M6-F1
#
_entry.id   AF-A0A7J4F8M6-F1
#
_cell.length_a   1.000
_cell.length_b   1.000
_cell.length_c   1.000
_cell.angle_alpha   90.00
_cell.angle_beta   90.00
_cell.angle_gamma   90.00
#
_symmetry.space_group_name_H-M   'P 1'
#
loop_
_entity.id
_entity.type
_entity.pdbx_description
1 polymer ?
#
loop_
_entity_poly.entity_id
_entity_poly.type
_entity_poly.pdbx_seq_one_letter_code
_entity_poly.pdbx_strand_id
1 'polypeptide(L)'
;DLDLRLTLMMIFVFVIPIFVIYYWVTESVVISVVSSGVMLVAAFFFTAIAGYIAGIVGSSNNPISGVTVATLLFAALLLVALGAKGDAGMTSTILIAALVCSAAAIAGDVMQDLKTGQLLGATPRNLQIAEFLGVIAAAVIIAPTLVALHQAYGIGSHSLPAPQAGLMAGVTQGVFKGDMPYEMVALGMLIAFVLILLRIPIMSVAIGIYLPFTLSVPIFIGGLLRHAVEKISEHHTIRETYHLHPDEIKRRVHEEKEKVAHSGILFSSGLIAGEALMGVIVAAIVIADIDLAVFSQPADWPGILIFGYFVVLLGYVALRDLLQRVPLRELWDDLWKR
;
A
#
# COMPACT_ATOMS: atom_id res chain seq x y z
N ASP A 1 -13.52 -1.55 -26.32
CA ASP A 1 -12.20 -2.08 -25.96
C ASP A 1 -11.15 -1.74 -26.99
N LEU A 2 -9.90 -1.63 -26.54
CA LEU A 2 -8.73 -1.57 -27.43
C LEU A 2 -8.61 -2.89 -28.17
N ASP A 3 -8.28 -2.83 -29.45
CA ASP A 3 -8.05 -4.02 -30.25
C ASP A 3 -6.87 -4.83 -29.67
N LEU A 4 -7.04 -6.16 -29.54
CA LEU A 4 -6.03 -7.03 -28.93
C LEU A 4 -4.70 -6.98 -29.70
N ARG A 5 -4.76 -6.85 -31.04
CA ARG A 5 -3.53 -6.76 -31.85
C ARG A 5 -2.80 -5.45 -31.59
N LEU A 6 -3.53 -4.34 -31.48
CA LEU A 6 -2.98 -3.05 -31.09
C LEU A 6 -2.34 -3.13 -29.69
N THR A 7 -3.01 -3.74 -28.72
CA THR A 7 -2.49 -3.91 -27.35
C THR A 7 -1.21 -4.74 -27.33
N LEU A 8 -1.19 -5.90 -27.99
CA LEU A 8 0.00 -6.74 -28.10
C LEU A 8 1.15 -6.01 -28.79
N MET A 9 0.86 -5.30 -29.89
CA MET A 9 1.85 -4.50 -30.60
C MET A 9 2.44 -3.41 -29.69
N MET A 10 1.60 -2.69 -28.93
CA MET A 10 2.07 -1.68 -27.99
C MET A 10 2.97 -2.29 -26.92
N ILE A 11 2.61 -3.44 -26.35
CA ILE A 11 3.44 -4.15 -25.38
C ILE A 11 4.84 -4.41 -25.96
N PHE A 12 4.94 -4.98 -27.17
CA PHE A 12 6.24 -5.23 -27.81
C PHE A 12 7.03 -3.95 -28.11
N VAL A 13 6.35 -2.87 -28.52
CA VAL A 13 7.00 -1.58 -28.74
C VAL A 13 7.55 -1.01 -27.43
N PHE A 14 6.82 -1.12 -26.32
CA PHE A 14 7.24 -0.63 -25.00
C PHE A 14 8.34 -1.48 -24.34
N VAL A 15 8.59 -2.71 -24.82
CA VAL A 15 9.78 -3.48 -24.40
C VAL A 15 11.08 -2.78 -24.80
N ILE A 16 11.09 -2.05 -25.92
CA ILE A 16 12.29 -1.34 -26.42
C ILE A 16 12.78 -0.26 -25.43
N PRO A 17 11.96 0.73 -25.01
CA PRO A 17 12.41 1.72 -24.04
C PRO A 17 12.75 1.08 -22.69
N ILE A 18 12.06 0.01 -22.28
CA ILE A 18 12.41 -0.71 -21.05
C ILE A 18 13.79 -1.37 -21.16
N PHE A 19 14.10 -1.99 -22.29
CA PHE A 19 15.44 -2.51 -22.58
C PHE A 19 16.50 -1.42 -22.54
N VAL A 20 16.22 -0.24 -23.10
CA VAL A 20 17.14 0.91 -23.06
C VAL A 20 17.39 1.36 -21.62
N ILE A 21 16.36 1.39 -20.76
CA ILE A 21 16.51 1.71 -19.33
C ILE A 21 17.40 0.69 -18.65
N TYR A 22 17.18 -0.61 -18.86
CA TYR A 22 18.05 -1.64 -18.29
C TYR A 22 19.49 -1.54 -18.81
N TYR A 23 19.67 -1.26 -20.09
CA TYR A 23 20.99 -1.12 -20.69
C TYR A 23 21.73 0.09 -20.11
N TRP A 24 21.03 1.20 -19.93
CA TRP A 24 21.58 2.41 -19.31
C TRP A 24 22.06 2.16 -17.88
N VAL A 25 21.37 1.31 -17.12
CA VAL A 25 21.72 1.00 -15.72
C VAL A 25 22.79 -0.10 -15.61
N THR A 26 22.74 -1.10 -16.48
CA THR A 26 23.57 -2.31 -16.34
C THR A 26 24.83 -2.29 -17.18
N GLU A 27 24.87 -1.42 -18.20
CA GLU A 27 25.90 -1.37 -19.24
C GLU A 27 26.13 -2.71 -19.96
N SER A 28 25.20 -3.67 -19.81
CA SER A 28 25.30 -5.04 -20.31
C SER A 28 24.09 -5.41 -21.16
N VAL A 29 24.33 -5.63 -22.45
CA VAL A 29 23.28 -6.03 -23.41
C VAL A 29 22.62 -7.33 -22.99
N VAL A 30 23.40 -8.33 -22.57
CA VAL A 30 22.89 -9.66 -22.19
C VAL A 30 21.97 -9.56 -20.97
N ILE A 31 22.40 -8.87 -19.91
CA ILE A 31 21.59 -8.69 -18.70
C ILE A 31 20.32 -7.90 -19.02
N SER A 32 20.40 -6.91 -19.89
CA SER A 32 19.26 -6.08 -20.28
C SER A 32 18.21 -6.82 -21.09
N VAL A 33 18.62 -7.66 -22.04
CA VAL A 33 17.70 -8.51 -22.82
C VAL A 33 16.98 -9.48 -21.88
N VAL A 34 17.75 -10.16 -21.03
CA VAL A 34 17.20 -11.12 -20.05
C VAL A 34 16.22 -10.40 -19.11
N SER A 35 16.62 -9.28 -18.52
CA SER A 35 15.80 -8.52 -17.57
C SER A 35 14.50 -8.03 -18.20
N SER A 36 14.55 -7.56 -19.45
CA SER A 36 13.37 -7.14 -20.21
C SER A 36 12.42 -8.31 -20.47
N GLY A 37 12.96 -9.48 -20.84
CA GLY A 37 12.17 -10.69 -21.04
C GLY A 37 11.51 -11.18 -19.76
N VAL A 38 12.26 -11.23 -18.65
CA VAL A 38 11.76 -11.63 -17.33
C VAL A 38 10.67 -10.67 -16.87
N MET A 39 10.90 -9.37 -16.98
CA MET A 39 9.92 -8.33 -16.67
C MET A 39 8.64 -8.51 -17.49
N LEU A 40 8.75 -8.73 -18.80
CA LEU A 40 7.59 -8.89 -19.69
C LEU A 40 6.74 -10.10 -19.27
N VAL A 41 7.38 -11.25 -19.04
CA VAL A 41 6.70 -12.48 -18.64
C VAL A 41 6.06 -12.32 -17.27
N ALA A 42 6.80 -11.81 -16.29
CA ALA A 42 6.30 -11.59 -14.93
C ALA A 42 5.13 -10.60 -14.92
N ALA A 43 5.28 -9.46 -15.58
CA ALA A 43 4.24 -8.44 -15.67
C ALA A 43 2.97 -9.00 -16.33
N PHE A 44 3.08 -9.81 -17.38
CA PHE A 44 1.92 -10.43 -18.02
C PHE A 44 1.10 -11.29 -17.05
N PHE A 45 1.74 -12.18 -16.28
CA PHE A 45 1.03 -13.03 -15.33
C PHE A 45 0.48 -12.23 -14.13
N PHE A 46 1.28 -11.32 -13.58
CA PHE A 46 0.91 -10.61 -12.36
C PHE A 46 -0.12 -9.51 -12.59
N THR A 47 -0.14 -8.86 -13.75
CA THR A 47 -1.22 -7.93 -14.14
C THR A 47 -2.56 -8.65 -14.24
N ALA A 48 -2.60 -9.86 -14.78
CA ALA A 48 -3.81 -10.68 -14.86
C ALA A 48 -4.34 -11.06 -13.47
N ILE A 49 -3.46 -11.51 -12.56
CA ILE A 49 -3.82 -11.86 -11.19
C ILE A 49 -4.30 -10.61 -10.44
N ALA A 50 -3.55 -9.51 -10.51
CA ALA A 50 -3.87 -8.26 -9.81
C ALA A 50 -5.19 -7.66 -10.30
N GLY A 51 -5.41 -7.59 -11.62
CA GLY A 51 -6.66 -7.11 -12.20
C GLY A 51 -7.87 -7.95 -11.81
N TYR A 52 -7.72 -9.28 -11.80
CA TYR A 52 -8.79 -10.20 -11.39
C TYR A 52 -9.13 -10.06 -9.90
N ILE A 53 -8.13 -10.06 -9.03
CA ILE A 53 -8.33 -9.94 -7.57
C ILE A 53 -8.92 -8.57 -7.24
N ALA A 54 -8.36 -7.49 -7.78
CA ALA A 54 -8.89 -6.14 -7.59
C ALA A 54 -10.35 -6.02 -8.04
N GLY A 55 -10.72 -6.69 -9.14
CA GLY A 55 -12.10 -6.73 -9.63
C GLY A 55 -13.09 -7.47 -8.74
N ILE A 56 -12.65 -8.44 -7.92
CA ILE A 56 -13.52 -9.25 -7.04
C ILE A 56 -13.54 -8.74 -5.61
N VAL A 57 -12.37 -8.41 -5.04
CA VAL A 57 -12.23 -8.06 -3.61
C VAL A 57 -11.83 -6.60 -3.37
N GLY A 58 -11.64 -5.80 -4.43
CA GLY A 58 -11.21 -4.39 -4.37
C GLY A 58 -9.69 -4.20 -4.34
N SER A 59 -9.22 -2.97 -4.61
CA SER A 59 -7.77 -2.62 -4.61
C SER A 59 -7.13 -2.83 -3.26
N SER A 60 -7.85 -2.57 -2.17
CA SER A 60 -7.31 -2.64 -0.80
C SER A 60 -6.85 -4.04 -0.40
N ASN A 61 -7.39 -5.08 -1.04
CA ASN A 61 -7.02 -6.48 -0.82
C ASN A 61 -6.17 -7.07 -1.97
N ASN A 62 -5.70 -6.25 -2.90
CA ASN A 62 -4.86 -6.69 -4.01
C ASN A 62 -3.47 -7.11 -3.49
N PRO A 63 -2.96 -8.33 -3.78
CA PRO A 63 -1.71 -8.86 -3.21
C PRO A 63 -0.43 -8.25 -3.81
N ILE A 64 -0.42 -6.96 -4.12
CA ILE A 64 0.68 -6.27 -4.81
C ILE A 64 2.01 -6.43 -4.08
N SER A 65 2.01 -6.29 -2.74
CA SER A 65 3.22 -6.45 -1.93
C SER A 65 3.82 -7.86 -2.04
N GLY A 66 3.00 -8.91 -2.02
CA GLY A 66 3.46 -10.29 -2.15
C GLY A 66 3.99 -10.60 -3.55
N VAL A 67 3.28 -10.11 -4.58
CA VAL A 67 3.70 -10.20 -5.99
C VAL A 67 5.07 -9.54 -6.21
N THR A 68 5.30 -8.38 -5.58
CA THR A 68 6.56 -7.64 -5.73
C THR A 68 7.74 -8.41 -5.14
N VAL A 69 7.60 -8.93 -3.91
CA VAL A 69 8.67 -9.70 -3.25
C VAL A 69 8.94 -11.01 -3.98
N ALA A 70 7.90 -11.71 -4.44
CA ALA A 70 8.05 -12.93 -5.22
C ALA A 70 8.78 -12.67 -6.54
N THR A 71 8.41 -11.59 -7.24
CA THR A 71 9.06 -11.15 -8.48
C THR A 71 10.52 -10.82 -8.24
N LEU A 72 10.82 -10.06 -7.18
CA LEU A 72 12.19 -9.69 -6.79
C LEU A 72 13.04 -10.94 -6.56
N LEU A 73 12.57 -11.88 -5.73
CA LEU A 73 13.32 -13.08 -5.39
C LEU A 73 13.54 -13.97 -6.62
N PHE A 74 12.49 -14.18 -7.44
CA PHE A 74 12.59 -14.96 -8.67
C PHE A 74 13.57 -14.33 -9.66
N ALA A 75 13.46 -13.02 -9.89
CA ALA A 75 14.36 -12.29 -10.77
C ALA A 75 15.80 -12.31 -10.26
N ALA A 76 16.02 -12.18 -8.95
CA ALA A 76 17.35 -12.25 -8.34
C ALA A 76 18.01 -13.61 -8.61
N LEU A 77 17.30 -14.70 -8.27
CA LEU A 77 17.81 -16.06 -8.44
C LEU A 77 18.08 -16.38 -9.91
N LEU A 78 17.19 -15.98 -10.81
CA LEU A 78 17.34 -16.20 -12.24
C LEU A 78 18.54 -15.44 -12.82
N LEU A 79 18.69 -14.15 -12.46
CA LEU A 79 19.82 -13.36 -12.95
C LEU A 79 21.16 -13.89 -12.42
N VAL A 80 21.23 -14.31 -11.15
CA VAL A 80 22.42 -14.98 -10.60
C VAL A 80 22.70 -16.29 -11.33
N ALA A 81 21.68 -17.12 -11.61
CA ALA A 81 21.83 -18.37 -12.36
C ALA A 81 22.34 -18.16 -13.79
N LEU A 82 22.00 -17.03 -14.41
CA LEU A 82 22.47 -16.60 -15.73
C LEU A 82 23.84 -15.88 -15.68
N GLY A 83 24.46 -15.80 -14.50
CA GLY A 83 25.80 -15.27 -14.30
C GLY A 83 25.88 -13.76 -14.10
N ALA A 84 24.76 -13.07 -13.87
CA ALA A 84 24.77 -11.66 -13.47
C ALA A 84 25.43 -11.54 -12.09
N LYS A 85 26.29 -10.53 -11.93
CA LYS A 85 27.03 -10.28 -10.69
C LYS A 85 27.07 -8.79 -10.37
N GLY A 86 27.36 -8.50 -9.11
CA GLY A 86 27.57 -7.13 -8.63
C GLY A 86 26.34 -6.25 -8.73
N ASP A 87 26.59 -4.94 -8.67
CA ASP A 87 25.54 -3.93 -8.52
C ASP A 87 24.61 -3.85 -9.73
N ALA A 88 25.11 -4.14 -10.93
CA ALA A 88 24.31 -4.18 -12.15
C ALA A 88 23.18 -5.24 -12.07
N GLY A 89 23.51 -6.44 -11.59
CA GLY A 89 22.52 -7.50 -11.40
C GLY A 89 21.50 -7.15 -10.32
N MET A 90 21.98 -6.64 -9.18
CA MET A 90 21.11 -6.23 -8.07
C MET A 90 20.15 -5.10 -8.47
N THR A 91 20.65 -4.08 -9.15
CA THR A 91 19.82 -2.95 -9.60
C THR A 91 18.80 -3.38 -10.65
N SER A 92 19.18 -4.28 -11.57
CA SER A 92 18.24 -4.88 -12.54
C SER A 92 17.09 -5.61 -11.85
N THR A 93 17.40 -6.43 -10.83
CA THR A 93 16.39 -7.15 -10.06
C THR A 93 15.38 -6.21 -9.42
N ILE A 94 15.85 -5.13 -8.80
CA ILE A 94 14.98 -4.13 -8.16
C ILE A 94 14.12 -3.42 -9.20
N LEU A 95 14.70 -3.07 -10.35
CA LEU A 95 13.95 -2.45 -11.46
C LEU A 95 12.88 -3.37 -12.04
N ILE A 96 13.17 -4.67 -12.20
CA ILE A 96 12.17 -5.67 -12.63
C ILE A 96 11.01 -5.69 -11.64
N ALA A 97 11.30 -5.81 -10.34
CA ALA A 97 10.27 -5.85 -9.31
C ALA A 97 9.44 -4.56 -9.27
N ALA A 98 10.09 -3.40 -9.42
CA ALA A 98 9.42 -2.10 -9.47
C ALA A 98 8.46 -1.99 -10.65
N LEU A 99 8.91 -2.32 -11.88
CA LEU A 99 8.07 -2.27 -13.08
C LEU A 99 6.89 -3.25 -13.01
N VAL A 100 7.12 -4.48 -12.53
CA VAL A 100 6.06 -5.48 -12.36
C VAL A 100 5.05 -5.05 -11.30
N CYS A 101 5.52 -4.47 -10.19
CA CYS A 101 4.66 -3.90 -9.15
C CYS A 101 3.77 -2.78 -9.70
N SER A 102 4.36 -1.81 -10.41
CA SER A 102 3.62 -0.72 -11.04
C SER A 102 2.61 -1.23 -12.06
N ALA A 103 2.98 -2.20 -12.90
CA ALA A 103 2.06 -2.79 -13.87
C ALA A 103 0.89 -3.49 -13.17
N ALA A 104 1.15 -4.29 -12.13
CA ALA A 104 0.12 -4.98 -11.35
C ALA A 104 -0.83 -4.00 -10.62
N ALA A 105 -0.30 -2.92 -10.05
CA ALA A 105 -1.09 -1.88 -9.41
C ALA A 105 -2.01 -1.18 -10.43
N ILE A 106 -1.46 -0.70 -11.56
CA ILE A 106 -2.22 -0.03 -12.62
C ILE A 106 -3.29 -0.96 -13.18
N ALA A 107 -2.99 -2.25 -13.41
CA ALA A 107 -3.99 -3.21 -13.87
C ALA A 107 -5.14 -3.38 -12.88
N GLY A 108 -4.85 -3.40 -11.57
CA GLY A 108 -5.87 -3.49 -10.53
C GLY A 108 -6.76 -2.26 -10.44
N ASP A 109 -6.17 -1.07 -10.57
CA ASP A 109 -6.91 0.21 -10.54
C ASP A 109 -7.78 0.37 -11.79
N VAL A 110 -7.21 0.16 -12.98
CA VAL A 110 -7.95 0.22 -14.26
C VAL A 110 -9.15 -0.73 -14.26
N MET A 111 -9.05 -1.93 -13.69
CA MET A 111 -10.19 -2.86 -13.60
C MET A 111 -11.31 -2.34 -12.70
N GLN A 112 -10.98 -1.64 -11.62
CA GLN A 112 -11.97 -1.01 -10.73
C GLN A 112 -12.57 0.24 -11.34
N ASP A 113 -11.77 1.05 -12.04
CA ASP A 113 -12.25 2.24 -12.72
C ASP A 113 -13.15 1.86 -13.88
N LEU A 114 -12.83 0.80 -14.64
CA LEU A 114 -13.71 0.26 -15.68
C LEU A 114 -15.04 -0.23 -15.08
N LYS A 115 -15.01 -0.89 -13.92
CA LYS A 115 -16.23 -1.32 -13.22
C LYS A 115 -17.07 -0.12 -12.77
N THR A 116 -16.45 0.86 -12.13
CA THR A 116 -17.12 2.07 -11.65
C THR A 116 -17.67 2.88 -12.81
N GLY A 117 -16.88 3.06 -13.86
CA GLY A 117 -17.27 3.70 -15.11
C GLY A 117 -18.47 3.00 -15.75
N GLN A 118 -18.50 1.66 -15.77
CA GLN A 118 -19.66 0.91 -16.26
C GLN A 118 -20.92 1.17 -15.41
N LEU A 119 -20.79 1.20 -14.08
CA LEU A 119 -21.92 1.46 -13.16
C LEU A 119 -22.48 2.88 -13.29
N LEU A 120 -21.61 3.87 -13.54
CA LEU A 120 -21.98 5.28 -13.71
C LEU A 120 -22.37 5.64 -15.15
N GLY A 121 -22.27 4.70 -16.10
CA GLY A 121 -22.55 4.96 -17.52
C GLY A 121 -21.49 5.80 -18.24
N ALA A 122 -20.24 5.77 -17.77
CA ALA A 122 -19.12 6.48 -18.38
C ALA A 122 -18.74 5.87 -19.75
N THR A 123 -18.21 6.71 -20.65
CA THR A 123 -17.69 6.25 -21.94
C THR A 123 -16.31 5.62 -21.77
N PRO A 124 -16.07 4.34 -22.12
CA PRO A 124 -14.80 3.66 -21.88
C PRO A 124 -13.58 4.36 -22.49
N ARG A 125 -13.77 5.00 -23.65
CA ARG A 125 -12.70 5.78 -24.30
C ARG A 125 -12.21 6.94 -23.43
N ASN A 126 -13.12 7.67 -22.82
CA ASN A 126 -12.77 8.83 -21.98
C ASN A 126 -12.07 8.37 -20.71
N LEU A 127 -12.51 7.23 -20.15
CA LEU A 127 -11.86 6.63 -19.00
C LEU A 127 -10.41 6.24 -19.31
N GLN A 128 -10.16 5.51 -20.40
CA GLN A 128 -8.81 5.14 -20.80
C GLN A 128 -7.91 6.35 -21.04
N ILE A 129 -8.41 7.41 -21.68
CA ILE A 129 -7.66 8.65 -21.87
C ILE A 129 -7.32 9.29 -20.51
N ALA A 130 -8.27 9.33 -19.58
CA ALA A 130 -8.05 9.85 -18.23
C ALA A 130 -6.99 9.04 -17.47
N GLU A 131 -7.04 7.70 -17.55
CA GLU A 131 -6.03 6.82 -16.95
C GLU A 131 -4.62 7.10 -17.51
N PHE A 132 -4.47 7.19 -18.84
CA PHE A 132 -3.18 7.51 -19.44
C PHE A 132 -2.65 8.88 -19.00
N LEU A 133 -3.51 9.90 -18.95
CA LEU A 133 -3.13 11.23 -18.46
C LEU A 133 -2.74 11.19 -16.98
N GLY A 134 -3.45 10.42 -16.17
CA GLY A 134 -3.16 10.22 -14.74
C GLY A 134 -1.79 9.57 -14.52
N VAL A 135 -1.50 8.49 -15.24
CA VAL A 135 -0.19 7.81 -15.16
C VAL A 135 0.96 8.73 -15.61
N ILE A 136 0.78 9.48 -16.70
CA ILE A 136 1.80 10.43 -17.17
C ILE A 136 2.03 11.54 -16.14
N ALA A 137 0.95 12.13 -15.60
CA ALA A 137 1.06 13.15 -14.57
C ALA A 137 1.76 12.61 -13.31
N ALA A 138 1.38 11.42 -12.85
CA ALA A 138 1.99 10.76 -11.69
C ALA A 138 3.48 10.48 -11.94
N ALA A 139 3.86 9.96 -13.10
CA ALA A 139 5.26 9.69 -13.44
C ALA A 139 6.13 10.94 -13.40
N VAL A 140 5.61 12.08 -13.87
CA VAL A 140 6.31 13.38 -13.85
C VAL A 140 6.47 13.93 -12.43
N ILE A 141 5.49 13.71 -11.54
CA ILE A 141 5.49 14.28 -10.18
C ILE A 141 6.22 13.39 -9.16
N ILE A 142 6.14 12.07 -9.28
CA ILE A 142 6.72 11.14 -8.29
C ILE A 142 8.25 11.27 -8.24
N ALA A 143 8.94 11.31 -9.39
CA ALA A 143 10.39 11.38 -9.44
C ALA A 143 10.98 12.61 -8.72
N PRO A 144 10.59 13.86 -9.05
CA PRO A 144 11.10 15.04 -8.34
C PRO A 144 10.70 15.06 -6.87
N THR A 145 9.52 14.54 -6.52
CA THR A 145 9.08 14.42 -5.12
C THR A 145 10.00 13.50 -4.32
N LEU A 146 10.33 12.32 -4.86
CA LEU A 146 11.26 11.39 -4.21
C LEU A 146 12.66 11.98 -4.08
N VAL A 147 13.14 12.70 -5.10
CA VAL A 147 14.43 13.41 -5.03
C VAL A 147 14.41 14.48 -3.95
N ALA A 148 13.35 15.28 -3.86
CA ALA A 148 13.21 16.30 -2.82
C ALA A 148 13.20 15.68 -1.42
N LEU A 149 12.42 14.61 -1.21
CA LEU A 149 12.40 13.90 0.08
C LEU A 149 13.75 13.29 0.43
N HIS A 150 14.46 12.73 -0.56
CA HIS A 150 15.80 12.18 -0.35
C HIS A 150 16.82 13.27 -0.01
N GLN A 151 16.76 14.44 -0.66
CA GLN A 151 17.64 15.56 -0.34
C GLN A 151 17.35 16.18 1.03
N ALA A 152 16.07 16.30 1.40
CA ALA A 152 15.66 16.90 2.66
C ALA A 152 15.94 15.99 3.88
N TYR A 153 15.69 14.68 3.76
CA TYR A 153 15.70 13.78 4.92
C TYR A 153 16.61 12.55 4.76
N GLY A 154 16.99 12.19 3.53
CA GLY A 154 17.66 10.93 3.22
C GLY A 154 16.72 9.73 3.38
N ILE A 155 16.24 9.17 2.27
CA ILE A 155 15.42 7.94 2.31
C ILE A 155 16.22 6.80 2.94
N GLY A 156 15.65 6.17 3.97
CA GLY A 156 16.31 5.12 4.76
C GLY A 156 17.06 5.65 5.98
N SER A 157 17.08 6.97 6.22
CA SER A 157 17.62 7.57 7.44
C SER A 157 16.68 7.35 8.64
N HIS A 158 17.12 7.77 9.83
CA HIS A 158 16.26 7.79 11.01
C HIS A 158 15.05 8.74 10.85
N SER A 159 15.23 9.84 10.09
CA SER A 159 14.18 10.84 9.87
C SER A 159 13.16 10.40 8.81
N LEU A 160 13.57 9.53 7.87
CA LEU A 160 12.69 8.97 6.85
C LEU A 160 12.97 7.47 6.66
N PRO A 161 12.57 6.62 7.63
CA PRO A 161 12.83 5.20 7.58
C PRO A 161 12.09 4.56 6.41
N ALA A 162 12.77 3.66 5.69
CA ALA A 162 12.21 2.94 4.55
C ALA A 162 12.31 1.41 4.72
N PRO A 163 11.55 0.80 5.66
CA PRO A 163 11.64 -0.63 5.97
C PRO A 163 11.42 -1.54 4.76
N GLN A 164 10.47 -1.18 3.91
CA GLN A 164 10.13 -1.94 2.69
C GLN A 164 11.30 -1.91 1.71
N ALA A 165 11.92 -0.75 1.49
CA ALA A 165 13.11 -0.63 0.64
C ALA A 165 14.30 -1.41 1.24
N GLY A 166 14.46 -1.37 2.57
CA GLY A 166 15.46 -2.15 3.29
C GLY A 166 15.29 -3.65 3.12
N LEU A 167 14.05 -4.16 3.18
CA LEU A 167 13.73 -5.56 2.91
C LEU A 167 14.08 -5.95 1.47
N MET A 168 13.69 -5.14 0.48
CA MET A 168 14.01 -5.41 -0.92
C MET A 168 15.53 -5.43 -1.13
N ALA A 169 16.26 -4.46 -0.58
CA ALA A 169 17.72 -4.40 -0.63
C ALA A 169 18.36 -5.62 0.06
N GLY A 170 17.88 -6.03 1.23
CA GLY A 170 18.40 -7.17 1.98
C GLY A 170 18.22 -8.49 1.23
N VAL A 171 17.05 -8.72 0.62
CA VAL A 171 16.79 -9.92 -0.19
C VAL A 171 17.69 -9.94 -1.42
N THR A 172 17.76 -8.83 -2.16
CA THR A 172 18.60 -8.75 -3.36
C THR A 172 20.08 -8.93 -3.02
N GLN A 173 20.59 -8.26 -1.99
CA GLN A 173 21.99 -8.41 -1.57
C GLN A 173 22.28 -9.83 -1.08
N GLY A 174 21.40 -10.44 -0.30
CA GLY A 174 21.58 -11.80 0.20
C GLY A 174 21.70 -12.82 -0.94
N VAL A 175 20.87 -12.69 -1.98
CA VAL A 175 20.91 -13.59 -3.14
C VAL A 175 22.20 -13.40 -3.95
N PHE A 176 22.60 -12.16 -4.25
CA PHE A 176 23.77 -11.88 -5.09
C PHE A 176 25.12 -12.06 -4.38
N LYS A 177 25.18 -11.82 -3.06
CA LYS A 177 26.40 -12.04 -2.26
C LYS A 177 26.56 -13.48 -1.78
N GLY A 178 25.49 -14.28 -1.83
CA GLY A 178 25.48 -15.65 -1.30
C GLY A 178 25.26 -15.73 0.22
N ASP A 179 25.02 -14.59 0.88
CA ASP A 179 24.80 -14.47 2.33
C ASP A 179 23.32 -14.62 2.73
N MET A 180 22.48 -15.16 1.84
CA MET A 180 21.04 -15.31 2.13
C MET A 180 20.84 -16.33 3.27
N PRO A 181 20.14 -15.96 4.36
CA PRO A 181 19.84 -16.89 5.44
C PRO A 181 18.70 -17.83 5.04
N TYR A 182 19.00 -18.82 4.18
CA TYR A 182 18.01 -19.76 3.64
C TYR A 182 17.23 -20.52 4.74
N GLU A 183 17.87 -20.76 5.89
CA GLU A 183 17.22 -21.35 7.07
C GLU A 183 16.07 -20.47 7.60
N MET A 184 16.26 -19.15 7.66
CA MET A 184 15.23 -18.20 8.08
C MET A 184 14.11 -18.11 7.04
N VAL A 185 14.44 -18.17 5.75
CA VAL A 185 13.44 -18.20 4.66
C VAL A 185 12.57 -19.46 4.78
N ALA A 186 13.20 -20.62 5.01
CA ALA A 186 12.50 -21.89 5.20
C ALA A 186 11.60 -21.87 6.45
N LEU A 187 12.09 -21.31 7.56
CA LEU A 187 11.28 -21.11 8.76
C LEU A 187 10.09 -20.18 8.49
N GLY A 188 10.29 -19.09 7.75
CA GLY A 188 9.22 -18.19 7.33
C GLY A 188 8.16 -18.88 6.48
N MET A 189 8.57 -19.74 5.53
CA MET A 189 7.66 -20.57 4.74
C MET A 189 6.85 -21.55 5.62
N LEU A 190 7.49 -22.17 6.61
CA LEU A 190 6.81 -23.06 7.55
C LEU A 190 5.79 -22.31 8.40
N ILE A 191 6.15 -21.15 8.94
CA ILE A 191 5.24 -20.30 9.72
C ILE A 191 4.06 -19.87 8.84
N ALA A 192 4.33 -19.40 7.62
CA ALA A 192 3.27 -19.02 6.67
C ALA A 192 2.32 -20.19 6.38
N PHE A 193 2.85 -21.40 6.18
CA PHE A 193 2.05 -22.60 5.98
C PHE A 193 1.15 -22.91 7.19
N VAL A 194 1.68 -22.84 8.41
CA VAL A 194 0.89 -23.04 9.64
C VAL A 194 -0.20 -21.97 9.78
N LEU A 195 0.11 -20.69 9.50
CA LEU A 195 -0.87 -19.61 9.54
C LEU A 195 -2.00 -19.81 8.52
N ILE A 196 -1.68 -20.30 7.31
CA ILE A 196 -2.68 -20.66 6.29
C ILE A 196 -3.61 -21.75 6.81
N LEU A 197 -3.06 -22.80 7.44
CA LEU A 197 -3.86 -23.89 8.02
C LEU A 197 -4.80 -23.39 9.10
N LEU A 198 -4.34 -22.43 9.92
CA LEU A 198 -5.13 -21.78 10.95
C LEU A 198 -6.10 -20.71 10.41
N ARG A 199 -6.11 -20.47 9.09
CA ARG A 199 -6.88 -19.39 8.44
C ARG A 199 -6.59 -18.00 9.02
N ILE A 200 -5.36 -17.77 9.48
CA ILE A 200 -4.91 -16.48 9.99
C ILE A 200 -4.37 -15.65 8.80
N PRO A 201 -4.75 -14.36 8.68
CA PRO A 201 -4.23 -13.49 7.63
C PRO A 201 -2.70 -13.32 7.72
N ILE A 202 -1.97 -14.00 6.82
CA ILE A 202 -0.49 -13.99 6.81
C ILE A 202 0.07 -12.58 6.62
N MET A 203 -0.56 -11.78 5.75
CA MET A 203 -0.08 -10.43 5.43
C MET A 203 -0.04 -9.53 6.66
N SER A 204 -1.04 -9.63 7.54
CA SER A 204 -1.09 -8.85 8.77
C SER A 204 0.02 -9.24 9.75
N VAL A 205 0.33 -10.54 9.84
CA VAL A 205 1.45 -11.05 10.64
C VAL A 205 2.78 -10.60 10.05
N ALA A 206 2.96 -10.72 8.74
CA ALA A 206 4.18 -10.31 8.05
C ALA A 206 4.47 -8.82 8.26
N ILE A 207 3.46 -7.95 8.09
CA ILE A 207 3.55 -6.51 8.34
C ILE A 207 4.03 -6.23 9.77
N GLY A 208 3.47 -6.92 10.76
CA GLY A 208 3.87 -6.75 12.16
C GLY A 208 5.32 -7.16 12.47
N ILE A 209 5.88 -8.12 11.73
CA ILE A 209 7.25 -8.59 11.94
C ILE A 209 8.29 -7.61 11.39
N TYR A 210 8.04 -6.95 10.25
CA TYR A 210 9.04 -6.08 9.62
C TYR A 210 8.85 -4.59 9.90
N LEU A 211 7.67 -4.14 10.33
CA LEU A 211 7.46 -2.72 10.63
C LEU A 211 8.10 -2.32 11.97
N PRO A 212 8.78 -1.15 12.02
CA PRO A 212 9.23 -0.54 13.26
C PRO A 212 8.11 -0.42 14.28
N PHE A 213 8.44 -0.62 15.56
CA PHE A 213 7.49 -0.50 16.66
C PHE A 213 6.78 0.87 16.69
N THR A 214 7.49 1.93 16.30
CA THR A 214 6.97 3.30 16.19
C THR A 214 5.84 3.43 15.16
N LEU A 215 5.81 2.61 14.12
CA LEU A 215 4.71 2.56 13.14
C LEU A 215 3.61 1.57 13.55
N SER A 216 3.99 0.46 14.19
CA SER A 216 3.04 -0.58 14.61
C SER A 216 2.10 -0.12 15.73
N VAL A 217 2.55 0.72 16.67
CA VAL A 217 1.72 1.20 17.78
C VAL A 217 0.54 2.08 17.31
N PRO A 218 0.72 3.12 16.47
CA PRO A 218 -0.39 3.88 15.91
C PRO A 218 -1.38 3.01 15.12
N ILE A 219 -0.90 2.06 14.32
CA ILE A 219 -1.75 1.12 13.57
C ILE A 219 -2.60 0.28 14.54
N PHE A 220 -1.98 -0.24 15.60
CA PHE A 220 -2.68 -0.99 16.64
C PHE A 220 -3.74 -0.15 17.35
N ILE A 221 -3.42 1.09 17.73
CA ILE A 221 -4.37 2.02 18.36
C ILE A 221 -5.54 2.33 17.42
N GLY A 222 -5.29 2.53 16.13
CA GLY A 222 -6.34 2.68 15.12
C GLY A 222 -7.25 1.45 15.04
N GLY A 223 -6.69 0.25 15.12
CA GLY A 223 -7.45 -1.01 15.19
C GLY A 223 -8.31 -1.14 16.45
N LEU A 224 -7.75 -0.76 17.62
CA LEU A 224 -8.51 -0.71 18.88
C LEU A 224 -9.66 0.31 18.81
N LEU A 225 -9.40 1.49 18.25
CA LEU A 225 -10.40 2.52 18.07
C LEU A 225 -11.54 2.04 17.16
N ARG A 226 -11.20 1.41 16.02
CA ARG A 226 -12.19 0.79 15.13
C ARG A 226 -13.04 -0.23 15.89
N HIS A 227 -12.40 -1.14 16.63
CA HIS A 227 -13.11 -2.14 17.42
C HIS A 227 -14.05 -1.51 18.46
N ALA A 228 -13.60 -0.46 19.15
CA ALA A 228 -14.40 0.27 20.13
C ALA A 228 -15.62 0.95 19.48
N VAL A 229 -15.44 1.66 18.38
CA VAL A 229 -16.52 2.35 17.65
C VAL A 229 -17.53 1.35 17.09
N GLU A 230 -17.05 0.27 16.46
CA GLU A 230 -17.90 -0.80 15.95
C GLU A 230 -18.73 -1.46 17.06
N LYS A 231 -18.13 -1.69 18.24
CA LYS A 231 -18.82 -2.27 19.40
C LYS A 231 -19.89 -1.33 19.98
N ILE A 232 -19.59 -0.04 20.11
CA ILE A 232 -20.57 0.98 20.54
C ILE A 232 -21.75 1.01 19.57
N SER A 233 -21.45 1.08 18.26
CA SER A 233 -22.47 1.13 17.21
C SER A 233 -23.36 -0.12 17.24
N GLU A 234 -22.77 -1.30 17.44
CA GLU A 234 -23.48 -2.57 17.54
C GLU A 234 -24.45 -2.61 18.72
N HIS A 235 -23.96 -2.33 19.93
CA HIS A 235 -24.78 -2.33 21.15
C HIS A 235 -25.93 -1.33 21.09
N HIS A 236 -25.64 -0.12 20.58
CA HIS A 236 -26.65 0.90 20.44
C HIS A 236 -27.74 0.49 19.44
N THR A 237 -27.33 -0.01 18.27
CA THR A 237 -28.27 -0.43 17.22
C THR A 237 -29.15 -1.57 17.68
N ILE A 238 -28.60 -2.55 18.42
CA ILE A 238 -29.39 -3.66 19.01
C ILE A 238 -30.43 -3.11 20.00
N ARG A 239 -30.04 -2.16 20.85
CA ARG A 239 -30.94 -1.53 21.83
C ARG A 239 -32.05 -0.73 21.17
N GLU A 240 -31.76 -0.02 20.08
CA GLU A 240 -32.76 0.75 19.33
C GLU A 240 -33.72 -0.18 18.57
N THR A 241 -33.20 -1.24 17.96
CA THR A 241 -33.94 -2.13 17.05
C THR A 241 -34.48 -3.40 17.70
N TYR A 242 -34.42 -3.54 19.03
CA TYR A 242 -34.80 -4.76 19.77
C TYR A 242 -36.21 -5.30 19.47
N HIS A 243 -37.11 -4.43 18.98
CA HIS A 243 -38.49 -4.73 18.64
C HIS A 243 -38.68 -5.31 17.23
N LEU A 244 -37.62 -5.29 16.40
CA LEU A 244 -37.64 -5.82 15.04
C LEU A 244 -37.35 -7.33 15.01
N HIS A 245 -37.59 -7.95 13.84
CA HIS A 245 -37.24 -9.35 13.64
C HIS A 245 -35.70 -9.56 13.72
N PRO A 246 -35.20 -10.68 14.25
CA PRO A 246 -33.76 -10.91 14.44
C PRO A 246 -32.89 -10.70 13.19
N ASP A 247 -33.41 -11.04 12.00
CA ASP A 247 -32.70 -10.86 10.74
C ASP A 247 -32.58 -9.38 10.33
N GLU A 248 -33.59 -8.56 10.66
CA GLU A 248 -33.55 -7.12 10.42
C GLU A 248 -32.59 -6.42 11.37
N ILE A 249 -32.51 -6.86 12.64
CA ILE A 249 -31.53 -6.37 13.61
C ILE A 249 -30.11 -6.63 13.10
N LYS A 250 -29.82 -7.85 12.64
CA LYS A 250 -28.50 -8.19 12.08
C LYS A 250 -28.14 -7.31 10.88
N ARG A 251 -29.11 -7.06 9.98
CA ARG A 251 -28.90 -6.18 8.82
C ARG A 251 -28.59 -4.75 9.25
N ARG A 252 -29.40 -4.18 10.16
CA ARG A 252 -29.21 -2.82 10.71
C ARG A 252 -27.85 -2.66 11.39
N VAL A 253 -27.45 -3.64 12.21
CA VAL A 253 -26.15 -3.65 12.88
C VAL A 253 -25.02 -3.66 11.85
N HIS A 254 -25.14 -4.48 10.81
CA HIS A 254 -24.13 -4.53 9.74
C HIS A 254 -24.01 -3.19 9.00
N GLU A 255 -25.14 -2.60 8.60
CA GLU A 255 -25.21 -1.30 7.92
C GLU A 255 -24.58 -0.17 8.76
N GLU A 256 -24.91 -0.08 10.06
CA GLU A 256 -24.36 0.96 10.93
C GLU A 256 -22.86 0.73 11.20
N LYS A 257 -22.41 -0.52 11.41
CA LYS A 257 -20.98 -0.85 11.56
C LYS A 257 -20.17 -0.47 10.31
N GLU A 258 -20.69 -0.77 9.13
CA GLU A 258 -20.04 -0.42 7.87
C GLU A 258 -19.99 1.10 7.69
N LYS A 259 -21.06 1.82 8.05
CA LYS A 259 -21.13 3.28 7.97
C LYS A 259 -20.13 3.98 8.89
N VAL A 260 -20.03 3.57 10.15
CA VAL A 260 -19.04 4.16 11.08
C VAL A 260 -17.60 3.82 10.66
N ALA A 261 -17.37 2.59 10.16
CA ALA A 261 -16.06 2.18 9.65
C ALA A 261 -15.65 2.98 8.41
N HIS A 262 -16.55 3.13 7.43
CA HIS A 262 -16.30 3.92 6.22
C HIS A 262 -16.01 5.39 6.54
N SER A 263 -16.75 5.99 7.48
CA SER A 263 -16.53 7.37 7.90
C SER A 263 -15.15 7.57 8.52
N GLY A 264 -14.74 6.64 9.40
CA GLY A 264 -13.39 6.63 9.98
C GLY A 264 -12.29 6.42 8.94
N ILE A 265 -12.47 5.47 8.02
CA ILE A 265 -11.52 5.19 6.93
C ILE A 265 -11.36 6.41 6.02
N LEU A 266 -12.46 7.02 5.57
CA LEU A 266 -12.43 8.18 4.68
C LEU A 266 -11.68 9.36 5.31
N PHE A 267 -11.95 9.66 6.58
CA PHE A 267 -11.28 10.73 7.30
C PHE A 267 -9.78 10.42 7.50
N SER A 268 -9.45 9.18 7.89
CA SER A 268 -8.05 8.74 8.04
C SER A 268 -7.27 8.84 6.72
N SER A 269 -7.87 8.42 5.61
CA SER A 269 -7.26 8.54 4.28
C SER A 269 -7.00 10.01 3.90
N GLY A 270 -7.91 10.91 4.25
CA GLY A 270 -7.71 12.35 4.07
C GLY A 270 -6.55 12.90 4.90
N LEU A 271 -6.40 12.46 6.15
CA LEU A 271 -5.27 12.84 7.00
C LEU A 271 -3.94 12.33 6.45
N ILE A 272 -3.89 11.09 5.97
CA ILE A 272 -2.68 10.51 5.35
C ILE A 272 -2.30 11.28 4.08
N ALA A 273 -3.26 11.60 3.21
CA ALA A 273 -3.02 12.41 2.03
C ALA A 273 -2.53 13.83 2.38
N GLY A 274 -3.12 14.45 3.40
CA GLY A 274 -2.72 15.76 3.89
C GLY A 274 -1.30 15.77 4.48
N GLU A 275 -0.95 14.74 5.25
CA GLU A 275 0.40 14.55 5.80
C GLU A 275 1.42 14.38 4.67
N ALA A 276 1.15 13.55 3.66
CA ALA A 276 2.03 13.37 2.52
C ALA A 276 2.25 14.68 1.74
N LEU A 277 1.20 15.45 1.47
CA LEU A 277 1.31 16.76 0.80
C LEU A 277 2.11 17.76 1.64
N MET A 278 1.84 17.83 2.95
CA MET A 278 2.59 18.69 3.85
C MET A 278 4.06 18.27 3.92
N GLY A 279 4.35 16.96 3.92
CA GLY A 279 5.71 16.42 3.90
C GLY A 279 6.52 16.92 2.68
N VAL A 280 5.89 17.01 1.51
CA VAL A 280 6.54 17.60 0.31
C VAL A 280 6.80 19.09 0.49
N ILE A 281 5.85 19.84 1.05
CA ILE A 281 6.01 21.28 1.33
C ILE A 281 7.17 21.49 2.32
N VAL A 282 7.20 20.73 3.42
CA VAL A 282 8.28 20.82 4.41
C VAL A 282 9.62 20.44 3.80
N ALA A 283 9.68 19.40 2.97
CA ALA A 283 10.90 19.04 2.25
C ALA A 283 11.42 20.20 1.38
N ALA A 284 10.54 20.93 0.69
CA ALA A 284 10.93 22.10 -0.10
C ALA A 284 11.47 23.24 0.78
N ILE A 285 10.88 23.47 1.96
CA ILE A 285 11.36 24.47 2.94
C ILE A 285 12.75 24.09 3.47
N VAL A 286 12.96 22.81 3.81
CA VAL A 286 14.25 22.28 4.28
C VAL A 286 15.32 22.43 3.19
N ILE A 287 15.00 22.11 1.93
CA ILE A 287 15.93 22.30 0.80
C ILE A 287 16.27 23.77 0.58
N ALA A 288 15.33 24.68 0.86
CA ALA A 288 15.54 26.12 0.77
C ALA A 288 16.37 26.69 1.95
N ASP A 289 16.84 25.84 2.86
CA ASP A 289 17.62 26.22 4.06
C ASP A 289 16.87 27.22 4.96
N ILE A 290 15.54 27.13 4.97
CA ILE A 290 14.69 27.96 5.82
C ILE A 290 14.47 27.22 7.14
N ASP A 291 15.12 27.70 8.20
CA ASP A 291 14.96 27.14 9.53
C ASP A 291 13.65 27.61 10.18
N LEU A 292 12.67 26.69 10.24
CA LEU A 292 11.41 26.87 10.98
C LEU A 292 11.45 26.23 12.38
N ALA A 293 12.60 25.68 12.80
CA ALA A 293 12.70 24.99 14.07
C ALA A 293 12.59 25.98 15.24
N VAL A 294 11.53 25.82 16.02
CA VAL A 294 11.35 26.53 17.29
C VAL A 294 12.12 25.84 18.41
N PHE A 295 12.33 24.52 18.29
CA PHE A 295 13.02 23.69 19.27
C PHE A 295 14.19 22.97 18.61
N SER A 296 15.32 22.88 19.34
CA SER A 296 16.51 22.14 18.91
C SER A 296 16.35 20.62 18.94
N GLN A 297 15.29 20.13 19.58
CA GLN A 297 14.91 18.72 19.64
C GLN A 297 13.41 18.61 19.39
N PRO A 298 12.94 17.54 18.70
CA PRO A 298 11.52 17.26 18.60
C PRO A 298 10.90 17.23 20.00
N ALA A 299 9.88 18.05 20.23
CA ALA A 299 9.20 18.05 21.50
C ALA A 299 8.31 16.80 21.57
N ASP A 300 8.61 15.87 22.48
CA ASP A 300 7.86 14.61 22.60
C ASP A 300 6.45 14.85 23.15
N TRP A 301 6.30 15.72 24.14
CA TRP A 301 5.01 15.94 24.81
C TRP A 301 3.95 16.61 23.92
N PRO A 302 4.26 17.61 23.05
CA PRO A 302 3.28 18.11 22.09
C PRO A 302 2.90 17.05 21.06
N GLY A 303 3.84 16.20 20.65
CA GLY A 303 3.57 15.07 19.77
C GLY A 303 2.53 14.12 20.38
N ILE A 304 2.64 13.81 21.67
CA ILE A 304 1.66 12.97 22.39
C ILE A 304 0.29 13.65 22.47
N LEU A 305 0.24 14.97 22.72
CA LEU A 305 -1.02 15.71 22.76
C LEU A 305 -1.70 15.75 21.39
N ILE A 306 -0.94 16.00 20.32
CA ILE A 306 -1.44 15.99 18.94
C ILE A 306 -1.93 14.59 18.57
N PHE A 307 -1.18 13.56 18.94
CA PHE A 307 -1.59 12.17 18.75
C PHE A 307 -2.90 11.86 19.48
N GLY A 308 -3.00 12.22 20.77
CA GLY A 308 -4.23 12.06 21.54
C GLY A 308 -5.41 12.83 20.94
N TYR A 309 -5.17 14.05 20.46
CA TYR A 309 -6.16 14.84 19.72
C TYR A 309 -6.64 14.12 18.47
N PHE A 310 -5.74 13.58 17.65
CA PHE A 310 -6.14 12.82 16.45
C PHE A 310 -6.90 11.55 16.78
N VAL A 311 -6.52 10.81 17.83
CA VAL A 311 -7.27 9.63 18.28
C VAL A 311 -8.70 10.00 18.70
N VAL A 312 -8.85 11.08 19.48
CA VAL A 312 -10.18 11.57 19.88
C VAL A 312 -10.97 12.07 18.68
N LEU A 313 -10.34 12.82 17.78
CA LEU A 313 -10.96 13.35 16.57
C LEU A 313 -11.44 12.23 15.65
N LEU A 314 -10.63 11.18 15.46
CA LEU A 314 -11.00 9.99 14.71
C LEU A 314 -12.20 9.29 15.32
N GLY A 315 -12.20 9.08 16.64
CA GLY A 315 -13.34 8.50 17.36
C GLY A 315 -14.59 9.34 17.24
N TYR A 316 -14.45 10.66 17.37
CA TYR A 316 -15.55 11.62 17.20
C TYR A 316 -16.13 11.58 15.78
N VAL A 317 -15.29 11.61 14.74
CA VAL A 317 -15.74 11.58 13.34
C VAL A 317 -16.44 10.27 13.02
N ALA A 318 -15.89 9.14 13.49
CA ALA A 318 -16.49 7.82 13.29
C ALA A 318 -17.86 7.69 14.00
N LEU A 319 -18.02 8.28 15.19
CA LEU A 319 -19.26 8.26 15.97
C LEU A 319 -20.17 9.47 15.73
N ARG A 320 -19.81 10.40 14.83
CA ARG A 320 -20.48 11.70 14.70
C ARG A 320 -21.99 11.58 14.51
N ASP A 321 -22.40 10.64 13.66
CA ASP A 321 -23.81 10.44 13.33
C ASP A 321 -24.60 9.87 14.51
N LEU A 322 -23.99 8.99 15.31
CA LEU A 322 -24.56 8.46 16.55
C LEU A 322 -24.64 9.56 17.62
N LEU A 323 -23.59 10.38 17.76
CA LEU A 323 -23.53 11.50 18.71
C LEU A 323 -24.57 12.60 18.44
N GLN A 324 -25.06 12.72 17.20
CA GLN A 324 -26.17 13.63 16.88
C GLN A 324 -27.52 13.13 17.39
N ARG A 325 -27.65 11.81 17.61
CA ARG A 325 -28.90 11.16 18.01
C ARG A 325 -28.90 10.78 19.50
N VAL A 326 -27.73 10.61 20.09
CA VAL A 326 -27.54 9.97 21.40
C VAL A 326 -26.54 10.78 22.24
N PRO A 327 -26.83 11.03 23.53
CA PRO A 327 -25.86 11.68 24.41
C PRO A 327 -24.63 10.79 24.64
N LEU A 328 -23.45 11.41 24.70
CA LEU A 328 -22.15 10.72 24.87
C LEU A 328 -22.12 9.74 26.05
N ARG A 329 -22.83 10.04 27.14
CA ARG A 329 -22.88 9.19 28.34
C ARG A 329 -23.50 7.82 28.05
N GLU A 330 -24.55 7.77 27.22
CA GLU A 330 -25.18 6.49 26.87
C GLU A 330 -24.28 5.64 25.98
N LEU A 331 -23.58 6.26 25.03
CA LEU A 331 -22.59 5.57 24.19
C LEU A 331 -21.39 5.04 25.01
N TRP A 332 -20.98 5.79 26.04
CA TRP A 332 -19.94 5.34 26.96
C TRP A 332 -20.37 4.09 27.74
N ASP A 333 -21.60 4.06 28.25
CA ASP A 333 -22.14 2.89 28.95
C ASP A 333 -22.22 1.67 28.01
N ASP A 334 -22.53 1.89 26.73
CA ASP A 334 -22.64 0.82 25.73
C ASP A 334 -21.27 0.20 25.38
N LEU A 335 -20.15 0.93 25.50
CA LEU A 335 -18.80 0.37 25.33
C LEU A 335 -18.47 -0.69 26.40
N TRP A 336 -18.89 -0.45 27.64
CA TRP A 336 -18.54 -1.25 28.82
C TRP A 336 -19.51 -2.40 29.11
N LYS A 337 -20.73 -2.35 28.56
CA LYS A 337 -21.66 -3.48 28.64
C LYS A 337 -21.07 -4.70 27.91
N ARG A 338 -21.30 -5.88 28.47
CA ARG A 338 -20.90 -7.18 27.91
C ARG A 338 -22.10 -7.85 27.26
#